data_AF-A0A968X4N8-F1
#
_entry.id   AF-A0A968X4N8-F1
#
_cell.length_a   1.000
_cell.length_b   1.000
_cell.length_c   1.000
_cell.angle_alpha   90.00
_cell.angle_beta   90.00
_cell.angle_gamma   90.00
#
_symmetry.space_group_name_H-M   'P 1'
#
loop_
_entity.id
_entity.type
_entity.pdbx_description
1 polymer ?
#
loop_
_entity_poly.entity_id
_entity_poly.type
_entity_poly.pdbx_seq_one_letter_code
_entity_poly.pdbx_strand_id
1 'polypeptide(L)'
;MQHEFGQSHQVLSETDLLLAAKSLGLKAKISEQDIARLKMAALPALVIRDDGKHFILAKVVEDKVLIHDLEEGRPKSFSVEEFQTLYQGRLFVVASRASVLGQLAKFDFTWFIPAVVKYRKLLLEVLALVSGIATALYVGSCSVRRLGRSYLLGLWATASVTLLIGLACSAVIPT
;
A
#
# COMPACT_ATOMS: atom_id res chain seq x y z
N MET A 1 -6.72 5.30 -26.90
CA MET A 1 -5.47 4.50 -26.96
C MET A 1 -5.66 3.09 -27.52
N GLN A 2 -6.75 2.76 -28.24
CA GLN A 2 -6.88 1.46 -28.95
C GLN A 2 -6.64 1.58 -30.46
N HIS A 3 -6.48 2.80 -30.99
CA HIS A 3 -6.57 3.07 -32.42
C HIS A 3 -5.27 3.56 -33.09
N GLU A 4 -4.20 3.82 -32.33
CA GLU A 4 -2.96 4.41 -32.89
C GLU A 4 -1.83 3.39 -33.14
N PHE A 5 -1.82 2.26 -32.41
CA PHE A 5 -0.78 1.24 -32.56
C PHE A 5 -1.33 -0.18 -32.74
N GLY A 6 -2.66 -0.35 -32.70
CA GLY A 6 -3.32 -1.62 -32.97
C GLY A 6 -3.59 -1.77 -34.46
N GLN A 7 -2.59 -2.16 -35.25
CA GLN A 7 -2.89 -2.78 -36.54
C GLN A 7 -3.46 -4.17 -36.25
N SER A 8 -4.77 -4.29 -36.50
CA SER A 8 -5.72 -5.28 -35.99
C SER A 8 -5.48 -6.76 -36.36
N HIS A 9 -4.28 -7.16 -36.77
CA HIS A 9 -3.96 -8.58 -37.04
C HIS A 9 -2.45 -8.91 -37.19
N GLN A 10 -1.53 -8.00 -36.87
CA GLN A 10 -0.09 -8.25 -37.02
C GLN A 10 0.60 -8.25 -35.67
N VAL A 11 1.50 -9.23 -35.49
CA VAL A 11 2.42 -9.29 -34.34
C VAL A 11 3.21 -7.98 -34.34
N LEU A 12 3.11 -7.22 -33.24
CA LEU A 12 3.78 -5.93 -33.14
C LEU A 12 5.28 -6.12 -33.32
N SER A 13 5.86 -5.42 -34.30
CA SER A 13 7.29 -5.48 -34.52
C SER A 13 8.03 -4.91 -33.31
N GLU A 14 9.25 -5.39 -33.08
CA GLU A 14 10.17 -4.83 -32.08
C GLU A 14 10.30 -3.30 -32.23
N THR A 15 10.30 -2.81 -33.47
CA THR A 15 10.35 -1.37 -33.79
C THR A 15 9.07 -0.66 -33.37
N ASP A 16 7.91 -1.28 -33.56
CA ASP A 16 6.61 -0.71 -33.19
C ASP A 16 6.48 -0.60 -31.67
N LEU A 17 6.96 -1.61 -30.93
CA LEU A 17 7.02 -1.58 -29.47
C LEU A 17 7.91 -0.44 -28.96
N LEU A 18 9.08 -0.24 -29.57
CA LEU A 18 9.96 0.88 -29.23
C LEU A 18 9.32 2.23 -29.55
N LEU A 19 8.63 2.33 -30.69
CA LEU A 19 7.95 3.56 -31.11
C LEU A 19 6.76 3.89 -30.20
N ALA A 20 5.96 2.89 -29.83
CA ALA A 20 4.85 3.01 -28.90
C ALA A 20 5.32 3.41 -27.49
N ALA A 21 6.43 2.83 -27.00
CA ALA A 21 6.99 3.27 -25.73
C ALA A 21 7.49 4.72 -25.79
N LYS A 22 8.12 5.12 -26.91
CA LYS A 22 8.58 6.49 -27.12
C LYS A 22 7.42 7.49 -27.20
N SER A 23 6.31 7.13 -27.85
CA SER A 23 5.11 7.98 -27.93
C SER A 23 4.48 8.19 -26.55
N LEU A 24 4.54 7.18 -25.68
CA LEU A 24 4.16 7.25 -24.27
C LEU A 24 5.16 8.01 -23.37
N GLY A 25 6.26 8.53 -23.94
CA GLY A 25 7.32 9.24 -23.21
C GLY A 25 8.22 8.33 -22.36
N LEU A 26 8.08 7.02 -22.49
CA LEU A 26 8.87 6.01 -21.79
C LEU A 26 10.21 5.79 -22.50
N LYS A 27 11.25 5.44 -21.75
CA LYS A 27 12.53 5.02 -22.32
C LYS A 27 12.55 3.50 -22.41
N ALA A 28 12.28 2.96 -23.59
CA ALA A 28 12.41 1.52 -23.83
C ALA A 28 13.72 1.17 -24.53
N LYS A 29 14.23 -0.02 -24.25
CA LYS A 29 15.40 -0.61 -24.91
C LYS A 29 15.18 -2.11 -25.06
N ILE A 30 15.56 -2.66 -26.21
CA ILE A 30 15.70 -4.10 -26.40
C ILE A 30 17.11 -4.49 -25.99
N SER A 31 17.22 -5.46 -25.10
CA SER A 31 18.49 -6.00 -24.62
C SER A 31 18.45 -7.51 -24.71
N GLU A 32 19.51 -8.08 -25.27
CA GLU A 32 19.77 -9.50 -25.13
C GLU A 32 20.44 -9.72 -23.77
N GLN A 33 19.87 -10.61 -22.95
CA GLN A 33 20.47 -10.98 -21.67
C GLN A 33 20.33 -12.47 -21.41
N ASP A 34 21.34 -13.03 -20.76
CA ASP A 34 21.29 -14.38 -20.24
C ASP A 34 20.38 -14.46 -19.00
N ILE A 35 19.74 -15.61 -18.82
CA ILE A 35 18.86 -15.93 -17.69
C ILE A 35 19.56 -15.73 -16.36
N ALA A 36 20.85 -16.07 -16.28
CA ALA A 36 21.66 -15.85 -15.09
C ALA A 36 21.74 -14.36 -14.67
N ARG A 37 21.63 -13.44 -15.64
CA ARG A 37 21.73 -11.99 -15.42
C ARG A 37 20.36 -11.32 -15.27
N LEU A 38 19.25 -12.05 -15.44
CA LEU A 38 17.88 -11.53 -15.24
C LEU A 38 17.66 -11.00 -13.82
N LYS A 39 18.32 -11.60 -12.81
CA LYS A 39 18.26 -11.13 -11.42
C LYS A 39 18.82 -9.71 -11.24
N MET A 40 19.69 -9.26 -12.15
CA MET A 40 20.30 -7.93 -12.15
C MET A 40 19.63 -6.97 -13.15
N ALA A 41 18.67 -7.45 -13.94
CA ALA A 41 17.97 -6.64 -14.94
C ALA A 41 16.99 -5.67 -14.26
N ALA A 42 16.69 -4.57 -14.95
CA ALA A 42 15.62 -3.67 -14.53
C ALA A 42 14.26 -4.33 -14.83
N LEU A 43 13.64 -4.90 -13.80
CA LEU A 43 12.28 -5.45 -13.84
C LEU A 43 11.27 -4.36 -13.43
N PRO A 44 10.04 -4.34 -13.98
CA PRO A 44 9.45 -5.31 -14.91
C PRO A 44 9.95 -5.16 -16.36
N ALA A 45 10.07 -6.28 -17.08
CA ALA A 45 10.51 -6.32 -18.48
C ALA A 45 9.57 -7.22 -19.31
N LEU A 46 9.36 -6.89 -20.58
CA LEU A 46 8.58 -7.71 -21.50
C LEU A 46 9.51 -8.71 -22.20
N VAL A 47 9.17 -9.99 -22.19
CA VAL A 47 9.94 -11.03 -22.90
C VAL A 47 9.39 -11.16 -24.32
N ILE A 48 10.26 -10.93 -25.31
CA ILE A 48 9.91 -11.05 -26.72
C ILE A 48 10.10 -12.51 -27.14
N ARG A 49 9.12 -13.05 -27.87
CA ARG A 49 9.10 -14.43 -28.37
C ARG A 49 8.63 -14.43 -29.81
N ASP A 50 9.24 -15.28 -30.63
CA ASP A 50 8.84 -15.44 -32.03
C ASP A 50 7.43 -16.05 -32.19
N ASP A 51 6.95 -16.77 -31.17
CA ASP A 51 5.61 -17.38 -31.16
C ASP A 51 4.47 -16.35 -31.03
N GLY A 52 4.77 -15.05 -30.92
CA GLY A 52 3.82 -13.97 -30.68
C GLY A 52 3.23 -13.94 -29.26
N LYS A 53 3.45 -15.00 -28.47
CA LYS A 53 3.05 -15.12 -27.06
C LYS A 53 4.05 -14.43 -26.13
N HIS A 54 4.03 -13.11 -26.15
CA HIS A 54 4.82 -12.30 -25.23
C HIS A 54 4.24 -12.37 -23.82
N PHE A 55 5.10 -12.26 -22.81
CA PHE A 55 4.69 -12.19 -21.41
C PHE A 55 5.56 -11.20 -20.67
N ILE A 56 5.05 -10.64 -19.57
CA ILE A 56 5.78 -9.65 -18.78
C ILE A 56 6.49 -10.37 -17.64
N LEU A 57 7.81 -10.28 -17.60
CA LEU A 57 8.62 -10.69 -16.46
C LEU A 57 8.50 -9.63 -15.36
N ALA A 58 7.79 -9.97 -14.29
CA ALA A 58 7.54 -9.06 -13.17
C ALA A 58 8.65 -9.13 -12.12
N LYS A 59 9.05 -10.34 -11.72
CA LYS A 59 10.04 -10.55 -10.66
C LYS A 59 10.70 -11.91 -10.79
N VAL A 60 11.98 -11.98 -10.42
CA VAL A 60 12.70 -13.25 -10.23
C VAL A 60 12.98 -13.40 -8.74
N VAL A 61 12.58 -14.52 -8.13
CA VAL A 61 12.77 -14.83 -6.70
C VAL A 61 13.43 -16.19 -6.59
N GLU A 62 14.72 -16.21 -6.20
CA GLU A 62 15.53 -17.44 -6.04
C GLU A 62 15.42 -18.41 -7.23
N ASP A 63 14.52 -19.40 -7.14
CA ASP A 63 14.28 -20.47 -8.12
C ASP A 63 12.90 -20.38 -8.81
N LYS A 64 12.17 -19.28 -8.59
CA LYS A 64 10.86 -19.02 -9.19
C LYS A 64 10.86 -17.71 -9.96
N VAL A 65 10.21 -17.75 -11.11
CA VAL A 65 10.04 -16.61 -12.00
C VAL A 65 8.57 -16.23 -12.03
N LEU A 66 8.27 -15.00 -11.62
CA LEU A 66 6.93 -14.44 -11.68
C LEU A 66 6.75 -13.73 -13.01
N ILE A 67 5.89 -14.31 -13.84
CA ILE A 67 5.47 -13.73 -15.11
C ILE A 67 4.02 -13.27 -15.02
N HIS A 68 3.65 -12.33 -15.87
CA HIS A 68 2.28 -11.93 -16.10
C HIS A 68 1.91 -12.31 -17.54
N ASP A 69 0.92 -13.18 -17.64
CA ASP A 69 0.39 -13.67 -18.91
C ASP A 69 -0.54 -12.62 -19.52
N LEU A 70 -0.29 -12.21 -20.77
CA LEU A 70 -1.08 -11.21 -21.47
C LEU A 70 -2.44 -11.76 -21.95
N GLU A 71 -2.56 -13.07 -22.17
CA GLU A 71 -3.81 -13.71 -22.63
C GLU A 71 -4.79 -13.88 -21.45
N GLU A 72 -4.29 -14.35 -20.31
CA GLU A 72 -5.11 -14.62 -19.12
C GLU A 72 -5.22 -13.43 -18.16
N GLY A 73 -4.37 -12.41 -18.31
CA GLY A 73 -4.33 -11.23 -17.44
C GLY A 73 -4.01 -11.55 -15.98
N ARG A 74 -3.35 -12.69 -15.72
CA ARG A 74 -3.06 -13.19 -14.37
C ARG A 74 -1.56 -13.43 -14.19
N PRO A 75 -1.02 -13.14 -12.99
CA PRO A 75 0.34 -13.53 -12.66
C PRO A 75 0.45 -15.05 -12.51
N LYS A 76 1.46 -15.65 -13.13
CA LYS A 76 1.83 -17.06 -13.04
C LYS A 76 3.26 -17.19 -12.54
N SER A 77 3.52 -18.21 -11.74
CA SER A 77 4.87 -18.57 -11.31
C SER A 77 5.37 -19.76 -12.11
N PHE A 78 6.54 -19.62 -12.73
CA PHE A 78 7.25 -20.69 -13.41
C PHE A 78 8.52 -21.06 -12.63
N SER A 79 8.97 -22.31 -12.75
CA SER A 79 10.34 -22.66 -12.34
C SER A 79 11.36 -22.03 -13.30
N VAL A 80 12.61 -21.92 -12.87
CA VAL A 80 13.70 -21.43 -13.76
C VAL A 80 13.87 -22.35 -14.97
N GLU A 81 13.65 -23.65 -14.82
CA GLU A 81 13.79 -24.66 -15.89
C GLU A 81 12.70 -24.52 -16.96
N GLU A 82 11.45 -24.32 -16.51
CA GLU A 82 10.34 -24.06 -17.42
C GLU A 82 10.54 -22.73 -18.15
N PHE A 83 11.01 -21.71 -17.42
CA PHE A 83 11.32 -20.41 -18.01
C PHE A 83 12.46 -20.50 -19.01
N GLN A 84 13.50 -21.29 -18.75
CA GLN A 84 14.62 -21.53 -19.67
C GLN A 84 14.16 -22.05 -21.03
N THR A 85 13.18 -22.94 -21.04
CA THR A 85 12.63 -23.51 -22.27
C THR A 85 11.86 -22.47 -23.09
N LEU A 86 11.22 -21.50 -22.43
CA LEU A 86 10.40 -20.47 -23.07
C LEU A 86 11.18 -19.20 -23.43
N TYR A 87 12.35 -18.99 -22.81
CA TYR A 87 13.10 -17.75 -22.92
C TYR A 87 14.10 -17.79 -24.09
N GLN A 88 13.94 -16.84 -25.01
CA GLN A 88 14.74 -16.75 -26.23
C GLN A 88 15.88 -15.70 -26.14
N GLY A 89 16.22 -15.22 -24.94
CA GLY A 89 17.33 -14.26 -24.76
C GLY A 89 16.97 -12.79 -24.95
N ARG A 90 15.79 -12.46 -25.50
CA ARG A 90 15.40 -11.08 -25.86
C ARG A 90 14.43 -10.47 -24.85
N LEU A 91 14.82 -9.33 -24.30
CA LEU A 91 14.03 -8.54 -23.35
C LEU A 91 13.77 -7.14 -23.89
N PHE A 92 12.51 -6.72 -23.83
CA PHE A 92 12.10 -5.34 -23.98
C PHE A 92 11.96 -4.72 -22.58
N VAL A 93 12.98 -3.95 -22.20
CA VAL A 93 13.06 -3.29 -20.90
C VAL A 93 12.53 -1.88 -21.02
N VAL A 94 11.58 -1.52 -20.15
CA VAL A 94 10.97 -0.20 -20.12
C VAL A 94 11.38 0.52 -18.85
N ALA A 95 12.08 1.64 -18.99
CA ALA A 95 12.38 2.55 -17.90
C ALA A 95 11.42 3.74 -17.98
N SER A 96 10.57 3.88 -16.95
CA SER A 96 9.78 5.10 -16.77
C SER A 96 10.68 6.22 -16.27
N ARG A 97 10.69 7.36 -16.96
CA ARG A 97 11.30 8.58 -16.41
C ARG A 97 10.40 9.09 -15.29
N ALA A 98 10.97 9.66 -14.24
CA ALA A 98 10.20 10.34 -13.18
C ALA A 98 9.20 11.39 -13.72
N SER A 99 9.39 11.91 -14.93
CA SER A 99 8.44 12.79 -15.62
C SER A 99 7.17 12.08 -16.12
N VAL A 100 7.23 10.79 -16.48
CA VAL A 100 6.05 9.99 -16.85
C VAL A 100 5.28 9.59 -15.59
N LEU A 101 5.97 9.34 -14.47
CA LEU A 101 5.32 9.30 -13.16
C LEU A 101 4.61 10.63 -12.86
N GLY A 102 5.09 11.78 -13.31
CA GLY A 102 4.37 13.06 -13.22
C GLY A 102 3.08 13.14 -14.06
N GLN A 103 3.02 12.46 -15.21
CA GLN A 103 1.80 12.37 -16.04
C GLN A 103 0.83 11.31 -15.51
N LEU A 104 1.32 10.20 -14.95
CA LEU A 104 0.52 9.28 -14.13
C LEU A 104 0.11 9.92 -12.80
N ALA A 105 0.89 10.85 -12.23
CA ALA A 105 0.58 11.58 -11.00
C ALA A 105 -0.46 12.70 -11.18
N LYS A 106 -0.93 12.96 -12.41
CA LYS A 106 -2.24 13.62 -12.57
C LYS A 106 -3.37 12.80 -11.93
N PHE A 107 -3.13 11.51 -11.68
CA PHE A 107 -4.01 10.62 -10.94
C PHE A 107 -3.83 10.69 -9.41
N ASP A 108 -2.95 11.56 -8.88
CA ASP A 108 -2.67 11.61 -7.44
C ASP A 108 -3.08 12.94 -6.84
N PHE A 109 -4.26 12.95 -6.20
CA PHE A 109 -4.83 13.94 -5.27
C PHE A 109 -4.99 15.40 -5.71
N THR A 110 -4.16 15.93 -6.61
CA THR A 110 -4.18 17.33 -7.07
C THR A 110 -5.46 17.65 -7.84
N TRP A 111 -6.03 16.67 -8.52
CA TRP A 111 -7.36 16.79 -9.15
C TRP A 111 -8.52 16.70 -8.14
N PHE A 112 -8.30 16.14 -6.95
CA PHE A 112 -9.27 16.06 -5.85
C PHE A 112 -9.28 17.34 -5.00
N ILE A 113 -8.18 18.09 -4.96
CA ILE A 113 -8.08 19.41 -4.31
C ILE A 113 -9.24 20.36 -4.68
N PRO A 114 -9.59 20.59 -5.97
CA PRO A 114 -10.69 21.48 -6.31
C PRO A 114 -12.05 21.03 -5.75
N ALA A 115 -12.31 19.72 -5.65
CA ALA A 115 -13.53 19.20 -5.02
C ALA A 115 -13.53 19.44 -3.50
N VAL A 116 -12.41 19.19 -2.82
CA VAL A 116 -12.26 19.46 -1.38
C VAL A 116 -12.43 20.96 -1.07
N VAL A 117 -11.84 21.83 -1.89
CA VAL A 117 -11.95 23.29 -1.71
C VAL A 117 -13.39 23.78 -1.89
N LYS A 118 -14.17 23.15 -2.77
CA LYS A 118 -15.59 23.46 -2.99
C LYS A 118 -16.46 23.16 -1.75
N TYR A 119 -16.17 22.09 -1.02
CA TYR A 119 -16.95 21.66 0.15
C TYR A 119 -16.25 21.85 1.51
N ARG A 120 -15.18 22.65 1.55
CA ARG A 120 -14.36 22.86 2.76
C ARG A 120 -15.14 23.29 4.00
N LYS A 121 -16.25 24.03 3.84
CA LYS A 121 -17.10 24.46 4.97
C LYS A 121 -17.75 23.27 5.68
N LEU A 122 -18.39 22.37 4.92
CA LEU A 122 -18.97 21.14 5.46
C LEU A 122 -17.91 20.23 6.08
N LEU A 123 -16.73 20.12 5.46
CA LEU A 123 -15.63 19.31 6.01
C LEU A 123 -15.10 19.87 7.34
N LEU A 124 -15.02 21.20 7.48
CA LEU A 124 -14.61 21.84 8.72
C LEU A 124 -15.64 21.69 9.84
N GLU A 125 -16.94 21.76 9.53
CA GLU A 125 -18.02 21.52 10.50
C GLU A 125 -17.94 20.11 11.07
N VAL A 126 -17.78 19.10 10.22
CA VAL A 126 -17.63 17.69 10.65
C VAL A 126 -16.35 17.50 11.46
N LEU A 127 -15.23 18.10 11.04
CA LEU A 127 -13.96 18.01 11.77
C LEU A 127 -14.06 18.64 13.17
N ALA A 128 -14.71 19.81 13.29
CA ALA A 128 -14.93 20.47 14.57
C ALA A 128 -15.84 19.64 15.49
N LEU A 129 -16.89 19.04 14.94
CA LEU A 129 -17.81 18.18 15.69
C LEU A 129 -17.11 16.90 16.17
N VAL A 130 -16.35 16.23 15.31
CA VAL A 130 -15.54 15.04 15.66
C VAL A 130 -14.49 15.39 16.72
N SER A 131 -13.78 16.51 16.57
CA SER A 131 -12.79 16.96 17.54
C SER A 131 -13.44 17.31 18.89
N GLY A 132 -14.61 17.95 18.88
CA GLY A 132 -15.39 18.26 20.06
C GLY A 132 -15.85 17.01 20.81
N ILE A 133 -16.40 16.02 20.09
CA ILE A 133 -16.82 14.73 20.67
C ILE A 133 -15.62 14.00 21.27
N ALA A 134 -14.50 13.89 20.54
CA ALA A 134 -13.29 13.23 21.03
C ALA A 134 -12.75 13.92 22.30
N THR A 135 -12.76 15.26 22.33
CA THR A 135 -12.32 16.04 23.50
C THR A 135 -13.25 15.85 24.69
N ALA A 136 -14.57 15.86 24.48
CA ALA A 136 -15.54 15.63 25.53
C ALA A 136 -15.44 14.20 26.12
N LEU A 137 -15.24 13.19 25.27
CA LEU A 137 -15.01 11.81 25.71
C LEU A 137 -13.69 11.66 26.46
N TYR A 138 -12.62 12.34 26.01
CA TYR A 138 -11.33 12.30 26.69
C TYR A 138 -11.39 12.99 28.06
N VAL A 139 -11.99 14.18 28.14
CA VAL A 139 -12.18 14.91 29.40
C VAL A 139 -13.13 14.16 30.33
N GLY A 140 -14.23 13.59 29.81
CA GLY A 140 -15.14 12.74 30.57
C GLY A 140 -14.43 11.50 31.13
N SER A 141 -13.59 10.84 30.32
CA SER A 141 -12.76 9.71 30.74
C SER A 141 -11.74 10.11 31.81
N CYS A 142 -11.16 11.31 31.70
CA CYS A 142 -10.21 11.84 32.68
C CYS A 142 -10.89 12.24 34.00
N SER A 143 -12.11 12.80 33.92
CA SER A 143 -12.94 13.15 35.07
C SER A 143 -13.42 11.90 35.81
N VAL A 144 -13.92 10.87 35.10
CA VAL A 144 -14.29 9.58 35.67
C VAL A 144 -13.08 8.88 36.30
N ARG A 145 -11.90 8.93 35.67
CA ARG A 145 -10.67 8.38 36.24
C ARG A 145 -10.21 9.16 37.48
N ARG A 146 -10.42 10.49 37.54
CA ARG A 146 -10.13 11.34 38.70
C ARG A 146 -11.11 11.11 39.85
N LEU A 147 -12.40 10.96 39.55
CA LEU A 147 -13.44 10.60 40.53
C LEU A 147 -13.21 9.20 41.10
N GLY A 148 -12.89 8.22 40.25
CA GLY A 148 -12.57 6.85 40.68
C GLY A 148 -11.41 6.78 41.66
N ARG A 149 -10.43 7.71 41.57
CA ARG A 149 -9.33 7.82 42.53
C ARG A 149 -9.77 8.43 43.86
N SER A 150 -10.70 9.40 43.86
CA SER A 150 -11.27 9.98 45.08
C SER A 150 -12.19 9.02 45.84
N TYR A 151 -13.01 8.23 45.15
CA TYR A 151 -13.88 7.23 45.80
C TYR A 151 -13.09 6.05 46.37
N LEU A 152 -11.99 5.64 45.72
CA LEU A 152 -11.07 4.63 46.29
C LEU A 152 -10.36 5.14 47.55
N LEU A 153 -9.97 6.41 47.61
CA LEU A 153 -9.41 7.03 48.83
C LEU A 153 -10.44 7.17 49.97
N GLY A 154 -11.72 7.43 49.64
CA GLY A 154 -12.80 7.49 50.62
C GLY A 154 -13.12 6.15 51.28
N LEU A 155 -12.99 5.02 50.55
CA LEU A 155 -13.23 3.69 51.09
C LEU A 155 -12.12 3.21 52.04
N TRP A 156 -10.87 3.66 51.84
CA TRP A 156 -9.77 3.42 52.79
C TRP A 156 -9.83 4.32 54.03
N ALA A 157 -10.36 5.54 53.88
CA ALA A 157 -10.56 6.46 55.01
C ALA A 157 -11.66 5.97 55.97
N THR A 158 -12.77 5.43 55.46
CA THR A 158 -13.82 4.84 56.31
C THR A 158 -13.44 3.46 56.88
N ALA A 159 -12.64 2.67 56.15
CA ALA A 159 -12.07 1.43 56.69
C ALA A 159 -11.10 1.67 57.84
N SER A 160 -10.29 2.73 57.79
CA SER A 160 -9.35 3.08 58.86
C SER A 160 -10.03 3.63 60.12
N VAL A 161 -11.13 4.39 59.97
CA VAL A 161 -11.91 4.91 61.10
C VAL A 161 -12.70 3.79 61.79
N THR A 162 -13.24 2.82 61.03
CA THR A 162 -13.92 1.65 61.61
C THR A 162 -12.94 0.73 62.36
N LEU A 163 -11.70 0.57 61.87
CA LEU A 163 -10.67 -0.23 62.53
C LEU A 163 -10.17 0.45 63.83
N LEU A 164 -10.09 1.78 63.87
CA LEU A 164 -9.73 2.55 65.08
C LEU A 164 -10.83 2.54 66.14
N ILE A 165 -12.11 2.57 65.74
CA ILE A 165 -13.25 2.44 66.66
C ILE A 165 -13.35 1.00 67.21
N GLY A 166 -13.05 -0.03 66.40
CA GLY A 166 -12.99 -1.42 66.83
C GLY A 166 -11.89 -1.74 67.84
N LEU A 167 -10.70 -1.12 67.69
CA LEU A 167 -9.58 -1.30 68.64
C LEU A 167 -9.83 -0.60 69.99
N ALA A 168 -10.55 0.52 70.00
CA ALA A 168 -10.90 1.23 71.23
C ALA A 168 -11.95 0.48 72.08
N CYS A 169 -12.84 -0.30 71.47
CA CYS A 169 -13.86 -1.06 72.18
C CYS A 169 -13.35 -2.35 72.85
N SER A 170 -12.19 -2.90 72.45
CA SER A 170 -11.62 -4.09 73.12
C SER A 170 -10.86 -3.79 74.42
N ALA A 171 -10.69 -2.51 74.79
CA ALA A 171 -9.95 -2.11 75.98
C ALA A 171 -10.83 -1.73 77.19
N VAL A 172 -12.16 -1.79 77.07
CA VAL A 172 -13.10 -1.39 78.13
C VAL A 172 -14.29 -2.36 78.20
N ILE A 173 -14.05 -3.64 78.50
CA ILE A 173 -14.98 -4.46 79.30
C ILE A 173 -14.13 -5.41 80.16
N PRO A 174 -13.92 -5.12 81.46
CA PRO A 174 -13.46 -6.09 82.44
C PRO A 174 -14.63 -6.98 82.92
N THR A 175 -14.35 -8.29 83.02
CA THR A 175 -14.97 -9.34 83.87
C THR A 175 -16.40 -9.14 84.38
#